data_AF-J4WG78-F1
#
_entry.id   AF-J4WG78-F1
#
_cell.length_a   1.000
_cell.length_b   1.000
_cell.length_c   1.000
_cell.angle_alpha   90.00
_cell.angle_beta   90.00
_cell.angle_gamma   90.00
#
_symmetry.space_group_name_H-M   'P 1'
#
loop_
_entity.id
_entity.type
_entity.pdbx_description
1 polymer ?
#
loop_
_entity_poly.entity_id
_entity_poly.type
_entity_poly.pdbx_seq_one_letter_code
_entity_poly.pdbx_strand_id
1 'polypeptide(L)'
;MYLKHGLYRFTLVAALFALTACSWIDGYSSAAHQQLLMLEQLHLQFISDAAAAPLDQRLLSYEDRQIRPLFSLALSDSDALRQSNLHVLEKNYLRLYRRVVPQERALTPFEAGILAQQTEKLYQQAINGEQQRSGR
;
A
#
# COMPACT_ATOMS: atom_id res chain seq x y z
N MET A 1 -8.02 23.88 56.83
CA MET A 1 -8.24 22.53 56.25
C MET A 1 -7.68 22.51 54.83
N TYR A 2 -6.51 21.89 54.65
CA TYR A 2 -5.83 21.75 53.36
C TYR A 2 -6.46 20.58 52.58
N LEU A 3 -7.42 20.86 51.70
CA LEU A 3 -7.95 19.87 50.77
C LEU A 3 -7.19 19.89 49.44
N LYS A 4 -6.18 19.01 49.36
CA LYS A 4 -5.74 18.20 48.21
C LYS A 4 -6.10 18.72 46.79
N HIS A 5 -5.43 19.76 46.32
CA HIS A 5 -5.40 20.13 44.90
C HIS A 5 -4.54 19.21 44.01
N GLY A 6 -3.77 18.29 44.61
CA GLY A 6 -2.85 17.41 43.88
C GLY A 6 -3.51 16.24 43.13
N LEU A 7 -4.67 15.75 43.59
CA LEU A 7 -5.32 14.57 43.00
C LEU A 7 -6.11 14.88 41.71
N TYR A 8 -6.66 16.09 41.58
CA TYR A 8 -7.44 16.48 40.42
C TYR A 8 -6.60 16.69 39.15
N ARG A 9 -5.31 17.03 39.29
CA ARG A 9 -4.41 17.23 38.14
C ARG A 9 -4.02 15.90 37.49
N PHE A 10 -3.80 14.85 38.28
CA PHE A 10 -3.45 13.52 37.74
C PHE A 10 -4.63 12.83 37.05
N THR A 11 -5.86 13.00 37.55
CA THR A 11 -7.06 12.44 36.91
C THR A 11 -7.41 13.15 35.60
N LEU A 12 -7.21 14.47 35.50
CA LEU A 12 -7.43 15.23 34.27
C LEU A 12 -6.43 14.86 33.17
N VAL A 13 -5.17 14.64 33.54
CA VAL A 13 -4.13 14.21 32.59
C VAL A 13 -4.40 12.78 32.09
N ALA A 14 -4.80 11.86 32.97
CA ALA A 14 -5.17 10.49 32.57
C ALA A 14 -6.41 10.47 31.65
N ALA A 15 -7.40 11.34 31.89
CA ALA A 15 -8.58 11.48 31.02
C ALA A 15 -8.22 12.07 29.64
N LEU A 16 -7.29 13.04 29.58
CA LEU A 16 -6.78 13.59 28.32
C LEU A 16 -5.98 12.56 27.51
N PHE A 17 -5.20 11.68 28.16
CA PHE A 17 -4.52 10.57 27.47
C PHE A 17 -5.49 9.47 27.01
N ALA A 18 -6.58 9.22 27.74
CA ALA A 18 -7.62 8.28 27.32
C ALA A 18 -8.40 8.78 26.08
N LEU A 19 -8.56 10.10 25.92
CA LEU A 19 -9.19 10.68 24.73
C LEU A 19 -8.29 10.66 23.49
N THR A 20 -6.96 10.63 23.65
CA THR A 20 -6.02 10.48 22.51
C THR A 20 -5.80 9.03 22.07
N ALA A 21 -6.19 8.05 22.89
CA ALA A 21 -6.15 6.62 22.51
C ALA A 21 -7.35 6.21 21.63
N CYS A 22 -8.35 7.07 21.49
CA CYS A 22 -9.33 7.00 20.41
C CYS A 22 -8.76 7.62 19.12
N SER A 23 -7.50 7.32 18.79
CA SER A 23 -6.98 7.52 17.43
C SER A 23 -7.68 6.49 16.55
N TRP A 24 -8.89 6.86 16.11
CA TRP A 24 -9.48 6.51 14.84
C TRP A 24 -9.00 5.16 14.28
N ILE A 25 -9.56 4.07 14.82
CA ILE A 25 -9.61 2.82 14.07
C ILE A 25 -10.56 3.12 12.92
N ASP A 26 -10.04 3.71 11.85
CA ASP A 26 -10.76 3.76 10.59
C ASP A 26 -10.87 2.32 10.13
N GLY A 27 -12.09 1.80 10.26
CA GLY A 27 -12.48 0.51 9.73
C GLY A 27 -12.35 0.50 8.21
N TYR A 28 -13.06 -0.44 7.59
CA TYR A 28 -13.06 -0.63 6.16
C TYR A 28 -13.24 0.70 5.40
N SER A 29 -12.31 0.98 4.50
CA SER A 29 -12.39 2.09 3.56
C SER A 29 -12.59 1.53 2.15
N SER A 30 -13.75 1.84 1.56
CA SER A 30 -14.02 1.49 0.17
C SER A 30 -13.05 2.17 -0.79
N ALA A 31 -12.60 3.39 -0.47
CA ALA A 31 -11.60 4.10 -1.26
C ALA A 31 -10.24 3.38 -1.22
N ALA A 32 -9.76 2.98 -0.04
CA ALA A 32 -8.52 2.22 0.09
C ALA A 32 -8.60 0.86 -0.61
N HIS A 33 -9.74 0.18 -0.50
CA HIS A 33 -9.99 -1.07 -1.21
C HIS A 33 -9.93 -0.89 -2.75
N GLN A 34 -10.60 0.13 -3.29
CA GLN A 34 -10.55 0.43 -4.73
C GLN A 34 -9.15 0.84 -5.20
N GLN A 35 -8.40 1.58 -4.37
CA GLN A 35 -7.00 1.92 -4.65
C GLN A 35 -6.13 0.65 -4.76
N LEU A 36 -6.30 -0.32 -3.86
CA LEU A 36 -5.58 -1.59 -3.91
C LEU A 36 -5.90 -2.39 -5.19
N LEU A 37 -7.18 -2.48 -5.58
CA LEU A 37 -7.60 -3.15 -6.81
C LEU A 37 -7.02 -2.49 -8.07
N MET A 38 -7.05 -1.14 -8.12
CA MET A 38 -6.48 -0.39 -9.23
C MET A 38 -4.95 -0.60 -9.31
N LEU A 39 -4.25 -0.52 -8.17
CA LEU A 39 -2.82 -0.76 -8.12
C LEU A 39 -2.46 -2.20 -8.52
N GLU A 40 -3.26 -3.19 -8.12
CA GLU A 40 -3.10 -4.60 -8.52
C GLU A 40 -3.16 -4.72 -10.03
N GLN A 41 -4.22 -4.20 -10.64
CA GLN A 41 -4.43 -4.26 -12.08
C GLN A 41 -3.27 -3.60 -12.86
N LEU A 42 -2.84 -2.40 -12.45
CA LEU A 42 -1.76 -1.68 -13.13
C LEU A 42 -0.41 -2.38 -12.98
N HIS A 43 -0.15 -3.00 -11.82
CA HIS A 43 1.10 -3.74 -11.60
C HIS A 43 1.12 -5.03 -12.44
N LEU A 44 0.00 -5.74 -12.54
CA LEU A 44 -0.11 -6.92 -13.40
C LEU A 44 -0.02 -6.55 -14.88
N GLN A 45 -0.59 -5.42 -15.28
CA GLN A 45 -0.42 -4.88 -16.63
C GLN A 45 1.05 -4.61 -16.93
N PHE A 46 1.76 -3.92 -16.03
CA PHE A 46 3.20 -3.68 -16.17
C PHE A 46 4.00 -4.98 -16.33
N ILE A 47 3.65 -6.05 -15.58
CA ILE A 47 4.30 -7.36 -15.73
C ILE A 47 4.01 -7.96 -17.11
N SER A 48 2.77 -7.84 -17.60
CA SER A 48 2.37 -8.33 -18.91
C SER A 48 3.13 -7.63 -20.02
N ASP A 49 3.19 -6.29 -19.98
CA ASP A 49 3.88 -5.47 -20.98
C ASP A 49 5.40 -5.63 -20.88
N ALA A 50 5.95 -5.86 -19.69
CA ALA A 50 7.34 -6.23 -19.50
C ALA A 50 7.70 -7.59 -20.12
N ALA A 51 6.73 -8.45 -20.41
CA ALA A 51 6.90 -9.74 -21.07
C ALA A 51 6.68 -9.67 -22.59
N ALA A 52 6.16 -8.56 -23.11
CA ALA A 52 5.93 -8.38 -24.54
C ALA A 52 7.27 -8.27 -25.29
N ALA A 53 7.33 -8.89 -26.47
CA ALA A 53 8.49 -8.87 -27.36
C ALA A 53 8.12 -8.30 -28.73
N PRO A 54 8.79 -7.23 -29.22
CA PRO A 54 9.90 -6.52 -28.59
C PRO A 54 9.48 -5.71 -27.36
N LEU A 55 10.43 -5.48 -26.43
CA LEU A 55 10.20 -4.70 -25.22
C LEU A 55 9.97 -3.22 -25.56
N ASP A 56 8.84 -2.65 -25.15
CA ASP A 56 8.56 -1.22 -25.30
C ASP A 56 8.95 -0.44 -24.04
N GLN A 57 10.19 0.06 -23.99
CA GLN A 57 10.67 0.87 -22.86
C GLN A 57 9.90 2.18 -22.66
N ARG A 58 9.33 2.76 -23.73
CA ARG A 58 8.59 4.02 -23.63
C ARG A 58 7.25 3.77 -22.94
N LEU A 59 6.59 2.66 -23.26
CA LEU A 59 5.41 2.19 -22.55
C LEU A 59 5.72 1.95 -21.07
N LEU A 60 6.73 1.15 -20.74
CA LEU A 60 7.07 0.86 -19.34
C LEU A 60 7.43 2.13 -18.53
N SER A 61 8.11 3.09 -19.16
CA SER A 61 8.42 4.38 -18.53
C SER A 61 7.20 5.29 -18.40
N TYR A 62 6.21 5.15 -19.28
CA TYR A 62 4.92 5.83 -19.15
C TYR A 62 4.10 5.24 -18.01
N GLU A 63 4.00 3.91 -17.92
CA GLU A 63 3.31 3.21 -16.84
C GLU A 63 3.91 3.54 -15.47
N ASP A 64 5.24 3.58 -15.32
CA ASP A 64 5.89 3.97 -14.06
C ASP A 64 5.54 5.40 -13.63
N ARG A 65 5.43 6.32 -14.59
CA ARG A 65 4.95 7.69 -14.32
C ARG A 65 3.48 7.75 -13.91
N GLN A 66 2.68 6.72 -14.20
CA GLN A 66 1.31 6.60 -13.72
C GLN A 66 1.23 5.89 -12.37
N ILE A 67 1.98 4.80 -12.18
CA ILE A 67 1.88 3.93 -11.00
C ILE A 67 2.52 4.58 -9.76
N ARG A 68 3.70 5.20 -9.87
CA ARG A 68 4.40 5.77 -8.70
C ARG A 68 3.61 6.87 -7.99
N PRO A 69 2.98 7.82 -8.68
CA PRO A 69 2.14 8.81 -8.01
C PRO A 69 0.97 8.17 -7.26
N LEU A 70 0.40 7.06 -7.77
CA LEU A 70 -0.70 6.36 -7.09
C LEU A 70 -0.25 5.71 -5.77
N PHE A 71 0.95 5.13 -5.73
CA PHE A 71 1.53 4.68 -4.47
C PHE A 71 1.79 5.85 -3.52
N SER A 72 2.34 6.95 -4.01
CA SER A 72 2.65 8.14 -3.19
C SER A 72 1.38 8.73 -2.56
N LEU A 73 0.30 8.84 -3.35
CA LEU A 73 -1.01 9.31 -2.90
C LEU A 73 -1.65 8.34 -1.90
N ALA A 74 -1.63 7.03 -2.20
CA ALA A 74 -2.18 6.04 -1.29
C ALA A 74 -1.44 6.04 0.06
N LEU A 75 -0.12 6.25 0.06
CA LEU A 75 0.70 6.32 1.27
C LEU A 75 0.44 7.58 2.11
N SER A 76 0.24 8.74 1.47
CA SER A 76 -0.01 10.00 2.19
C SER A 76 -1.33 9.99 2.95
N ASP A 77 -2.33 9.31 2.41
CA ASP A 77 -3.71 9.35 2.91
C ASP A 77 -4.04 8.15 3.84
N SER A 78 -3.04 7.33 4.16
CA SER A 78 -3.20 6.06 4.87
C SER A 78 -2.80 6.10 6.34
N ASP A 79 -3.50 5.32 7.17
CA ASP A 79 -3.04 4.98 8.52
C ASP A 79 -1.85 4.01 8.50
N ALA A 80 -1.19 3.84 9.65
CA ALA A 80 0.03 3.05 9.78
C ALA A 80 -0.08 1.60 9.25
N LEU A 81 -1.23 0.93 9.42
CA LEU A 81 -1.42 -0.43 8.93
C LEU A 81 -1.56 -0.46 7.40
N ARG A 82 -2.31 0.49 6.83
CA ARG A 82 -2.41 0.64 5.36
C ARG A 82 -1.06 1.02 4.74
N GLN A 83 -0.32 1.92 5.37
CA GLN A 83 1.04 2.30 4.95
C GLN A 83 1.98 1.09 4.93
N SER A 84 1.93 0.23 5.95
CA SER A 84 2.75 -1.00 6.00
C SER A 84 2.49 -1.90 4.77
N ASN A 85 1.22 -2.16 4.47
CA ASN A 85 0.84 -2.97 3.30
C ASN A 85 1.29 -2.29 1.98
N LEU A 86 1.01 -1.00 1.82
CA LEU A 86 1.39 -0.23 0.63
C LEU A 86 2.89 -0.21 0.40
N HIS A 87 3.71 -0.09 1.46
CA HIS A 87 5.17 -0.14 1.32
C HIS A 87 5.68 -1.49 0.83
N VAL A 88 5.05 -2.61 1.22
CA VAL A 88 5.40 -3.94 0.70
C VAL A 88 5.10 -4.01 -0.81
N LEU A 89 3.93 -3.54 -1.22
CA LEU A 89 3.48 -3.52 -2.61
C LEU A 89 4.36 -2.60 -3.48
N GLU A 90 4.66 -1.40 -2.99
CA GLU A 90 5.53 -0.43 -3.66
C GLU A 90 6.95 -0.98 -3.82
N LYS A 91 7.52 -1.59 -2.78
CA LYS A 91 8.85 -2.21 -2.87
C LYS A 91 8.88 -3.34 -3.89
N ASN A 92 7.83 -4.16 -3.96
CA ASN A 92 7.71 -5.21 -4.98
C ASN A 92 7.73 -4.59 -6.39
N TYR A 93 6.93 -3.54 -6.61
CA TYR A 93 6.87 -2.82 -7.88
C TYR A 93 8.22 -2.22 -8.27
N LEU A 94 8.84 -1.45 -7.37
CA LEU A 94 10.12 -0.80 -7.64
C LEU A 94 11.25 -1.80 -7.91
N ARG A 95 11.23 -2.97 -7.24
CA ARG A 95 12.20 -4.04 -7.51
C ARG A 95 12.02 -4.58 -8.93
N LEU A 96 10.79 -4.80 -9.37
CA LEU A 96 10.49 -5.24 -10.72
C LEU A 96 10.90 -4.20 -11.77
N TYR A 97 10.48 -2.94 -11.57
CA TYR A 97 10.82 -1.84 -12.48
C TYR A 97 12.34 -1.71 -12.70
N ARG A 98 13.11 -1.72 -11.60
CA ARG A 98 14.58 -1.64 -11.63
C ARG A 98 15.23 -2.87 -12.30
N ARG A 99 14.54 -3.99 -12.36
CA ARG A 99 15.02 -5.20 -13.03
C ARG A 99 14.79 -5.10 -14.55
N VAL A 100 13.58 -4.71 -14.97
CA VAL A 100 13.16 -4.78 -16.38
C VAL A 100 13.71 -3.63 -17.20
N VAL A 101 13.54 -2.38 -16.74
CA VAL A 101 13.81 -1.20 -17.56
C VAL A 101 15.29 -1.06 -17.94
N PRO A 102 16.27 -1.21 -17.03
CA PRO A 102 17.69 -1.06 -17.38
C PRO A 102 18.25 -2.20 -18.22
N GLN A 103 17.64 -3.39 -18.20
CA GLN A 103 18.16 -4.58 -18.89
C GLN A 103 17.76 -4.62 -20.37
N GLU A 104 16.80 -3.78 -20.79
CA GLU A 104 16.27 -3.71 -22.16
C GLU A 104 15.79 -5.06 -22.72
N ARG A 105 15.53 -6.01 -21.82
CA ARG A 105 15.17 -7.38 -22.15
C ARG A 105 13.80 -7.68 -21.59
N ALA A 106 12.90 -8.15 -22.45
CA ALA A 106 11.61 -8.64 -22.04
C ALA A 106 11.75 -9.83 -21.08
N LEU A 107 10.88 -9.86 -20.07
CA LEU A 107 10.69 -11.03 -19.23
C LEU A 107 10.34 -12.23 -20.10
N THR A 108 10.85 -13.40 -19.73
CA THR A 108 10.31 -14.62 -20.33
C THR A 108 8.87 -14.84 -19.87
N PRO A 109 8.01 -15.52 -20.67
CA PRO A 109 6.64 -15.82 -20.25
C PRO A 109 6.56 -16.55 -18.90
N PHE A 110 7.53 -17.43 -18.64
CA PHE A 110 7.63 -18.14 -17.35
C PHE A 110 7.91 -17.18 -16.19
N GLU A 111 8.90 -16.28 -16.32
CA GLU A 111 9.21 -15.29 -15.29
C GLU A 111 8.02 -14.36 -15.03
N ALA A 112 7.37 -13.89 -16.09
CA ALA A 112 6.19 -13.05 -15.99
C ALA A 112 5.05 -13.76 -15.24
N GLY A 113 4.79 -15.04 -15.54
CA GLY A 113 3.79 -15.83 -14.84
C GLY A 113 4.07 -15.98 -13.34
N ILE A 114 5.33 -16.26 -12.96
CA ILE A 114 5.72 -16.35 -11.55
C ILE A 114 5.58 -15.00 -10.84
N LEU A 115 6.02 -13.92 -11.48
CA LEU A 115 5.93 -12.57 -10.92
C LEU A 115 4.48 -12.11 -10.76
N ALA A 116 3.61 -12.40 -11.75
CA ALA A 116 2.19 -12.11 -11.69
C ALA A 116 1.54 -12.83 -10.51
N GLN A 117 1.76 -14.14 -10.37
CA GLN A 117 1.21 -14.93 -9.27
C GLN A 117 1.68 -14.44 -7.90
N GLN A 118 2.95 -14.08 -7.76
CA GLN A 118 3.49 -13.52 -6.51
C GLN A 118 2.87 -12.16 -6.20
N THR A 119 2.71 -11.33 -7.23
CA THR A 119 2.14 -9.99 -7.11
C THR A 119 0.67 -10.06 -6.70
N GLU A 120 -0.15 -10.86 -7.38
CA GLU A 120 -1.54 -11.14 -7.00
C GLU A 120 -1.64 -11.55 -5.52
N LYS A 121 -0.83 -12.52 -5.08
CA LYS A 121 -0.86 -12.96 -3.66
C LYS A 121 -0.60 -11.82 -2.67
N LEU A 122 0.34 -10.93 -2.97
CA LEU A 122 0.63 -9.77 -2.12
C LEU A 122 -0.55 -8.80 -2.08
N TYR A 123 -1.17 -8.51 -3.22
CA TYR A 123 -2.34 -7.65 -3.29
C TYR A 123 -3.54 -8.28 -2.58
N GLN A 124 -3.83 -9.56 -2.81
CA GLN A 124 -4.89 -10.28 -2.12
C GLN A 124 -4.70 -10.28 -0.60
N GLN A 125 -3.47 -10.39 -0.10
CA GLN A 125 -3.20 -10.25 1.32
C GLN A 125 -3.57 -8.85 1.83
N ALA A 126 -3.16 -7.79 1.12
CA ALA A 126 -3.49 -6.41 1.49
C ALA A 126 -5.00 -6.13 1.41
N ILE A 127 -5.66 -6.62 0.36
CA ILE A 127 -7.10 -6.47 0.11
C ILE A 127 -7.92 -7.18 1.18
N ASN A 128 -7.60 -8.45 1.46
CA ASN A 128 -8.26 -9.20 2.53
C ASN A 128 -8.03 -8.53 3.89
N GLY A 129 -6.83 -8.01 4.12
CA GLY A 129 -6.51 -7.21 5.30
C GLY A 129 -7.40 -5.99 5.44
N GLU A 130 -7.62 -5.22 4.36
CA GLU A 130 -8.52 -4.06 4.33
C GLU A 130 -9.98 -4.46 4.59
N GLN A 131 -10.46 -5.54 3.97
CA GLN A 131 -11.84 -6.05 4.17
C GLN A 131 -12.07 -6.55 5.61
N GLN A 132 -11.04 -7.08 6.25
CA GLN A 132 -11.08 -7.55 7.63
C GLN A 132 -11.02 -6.41 8.66
N ARG A 133 -10.78 -5.17 8.23
CA ARG A 133 -10.90 -3.97 9.09
C ARG A 133 -12.37 -3.73 9.41
N SER A 134 -12.92 -4.51 10.33
CA SER A 134 -14.20 -4.19 10.93
C SER A 134 -13.97 -3.03 11.89
N GLY A 135 -14.77 -1.97 11.79
CA GLY A 135 -14.82 -0.90 12.81
C GLY A 135 -15.45 -1.38 14.11
N ARG A 136 -14.93 -2.47 14.69
CA ARG A 136 -15.32 -3.01 16.00
C ARG A 136 -14.13 -2.99 16.94
#